data_AF-A0A956ITJ8-F1
#
_entry.id   AF-A0A956ITJ8-F1
#
_cell.length_a   1.000
_cell.length_b   1.000
_cell.length_c   1.000
_cell.angle_alpha   90.00
_cell.angle_beta   90.00
_cell.angle_gamma   90.00
#
_symmetry.space_group_name_H-M   'P 1'
#
loop_
_entity.id
_entity.type
_entity.pdbx_description
1 polymer ?
#
loop_
_entity_poly.entity_id
_entity_poly.type
_entity_poly.pdbx_seq_one_letter_code
_entity_poly.pdbx_strand_id
1 'polypeptide(L)'
;MGRIHTAACLLTILVTFGCDGGDNEVLDNPDGGSGASGGSGNGGSGNGGSGNGGSANGGTAGGATGGSGGTPVNCPAGSANCPELTCAPGYTCTTDPDDPGTVWVMKNDGNVNGPSCQKVCENALPQNCSYFACDEGRPIEYKDMPSFAKVAEGLGFECREGGCWDSDSPTEGQILVSIETDGSGTKSCYFPGESTHSCGNDPGNANCFGERYSSVCPCVVKPLDQACNWECPPNNTTRATWKTSGTSCVERINYWRKRACEEGWVECPPAGLPPMVECTACHECANSEAAWDKDHGAHDSFKRCGENVQGEGGGATCADVIDAFVSERAPDENGVMRCQGHCGPIVKPGCQTFFWGKDNDSGFHTLNWGSCPVDKCQGYCNDNPNDCFTVDTSPSLTCADPDSGAEDGPVIQACQ
;
A
#
# COMPACT_ATOMS: atom_id res chain seq x y z
N MET A 1 22.74 -19.23 -64.01
CA MET A 1 22.71 -20.49 -63.23
C MET A 1 24.09 -20.65 -62.58
N GLY A 2 24.43 -19.92 -61.53
CA GLY A 2 23.93 -20.12 -60.17
C GLY A 2 24.82 -21.14 -59.45
N ARG A 3 26.05 -20.76 -59.08
CA ARG A 3 26.91 -21.55 -58.18
C ARG A 3 27.21 -20.76 -56.92
N ILE A 4 27.02 -21.48 -55.81
CA ILE A 4 26.86 -21.04 -54.43
C ILE A 4 28.21 -20.69 -53.78
N HIS A 5 28.12 -19.81 -52.80
CA HIS A 5 29.16 -19.01 -52.17
C HIS A 5 30.22 -19.79 -51.36
N THR A 6 31.41 -19.19 -51.37
CA THR A 6 32.57 -19.36 -50.50
C THR A 6 32.22 -18.94 -49.06
N ALA A 7 32.47 -19.82 -48.08
CA ALA A 7 32.47 -19.46 -46.66
C ALA A 7 33.91 -19.08 -46.25
N ALA A 8 34.08 -17.86 -45.76
CA ALA A 8 35.35 -17.35 -45.24
C ALA A 8 35.40 -17.57 -43.72
N CYS A 9 36.44 -18.28 -43.27
CA CYS A 9 36.96 -18.19 -41.91
C CYS A 9 37.61 -16.81 -41.72
N LEU A 10 37.27 -16.10 -40.65
CA LEU A 10 38.20 -15.15 -40.05
C LEU A 10 38.01 -15.17 -38.53
N LEU A 11 39.01 -15.73 -37.86
CA LEU A 11 39.26 -15.70 -36.43
C LEU A 11 40.33 -14.62 -36.22
N THR A 12 40.02 -13.55 -35.48
CA THR A 12 41.02 -12.57 -35.06
C THR A 12 40.97 -12.33 -33.55
N ILE A 13 42.19 -12.36 -33.03
CA ILE A 13 42.74 -12.27 -31.68
C ILE A 13 42.44 -10.96 -30.92
N LEU A 14 42.35 -11.12 -29.58
CA LEU A 14 42.58 -10.23 -28.43
C LEU A 14 42.77 -8.72 -28.64
N VAL A 15 42.10 -7.94 -27.77
CA VAL A 15 42.73 -6.83 -27.03
C VAL A 15 42.16 -6.76 -25.60
N THR A 16 43.03 -6.91 -24.61
CA THR A 16 42.85 -6.49 -23.22
C THR A 16 43.15 -5.00 -23.07
N PHE A 17 42.28 -4.25 -22.39
CA PHE A 17 42.65 -3.01 -21.69
C PHE A 17 41.88 -2.94 -20.38
N GLY A 18 42.62 -2.85 -19.28
CA GLY A 18 42.12 -2.34 -18.01
C GLY A 18 42.28 -0.83 -17.98
N CYS A 19 41.33 -0.16 -17.34
CA CYS A 19 41.47 1.19 -16.78
C CYS A 19 40.75 1.23 -15.44
N ASP A 20 41.52 1.58 -14.41
CA ASP A 20 41.15 2.08 -13.09
C ASP A 20 40.42 3.45 -13.17
N GLY A 21 39.67 3.77 -12.10
CA GLY A 21 39.11 5.09 -11.75
C GLY A 21 37.58 5.05 -11.63
N GLY A 22 36.98 5.07 -10.43
CA GLY A 22 36.74 6.28 -9.61
C GLY A 22 35.50 7.01 -10.18
N ASP A 23 34.37 7.22 -9.52
CA ASP A 23 34.09 7.51 -8.13
C ASP A 23 32.64 7.07 -7.80
N ASN A 24 32.42 6.41 -6.66
CA ASN A 24 31.09 6.13 -6.13
C ASN A 24 30.84 7.16 -5.02
N GLU A 25 30.02 8.18 -5.30
CA GLU A 25 29.53 9.09 -4.28
C GLU A 25 28.54 8.34 -3.39
N VAL A 26 29.03 8.04 -2.19
CA VAL A 26 28.26 7.67 -1.01
C VAL A 26 27.47 8.90 -0.59
N LEU A 27 26.14 8.86 -0.70
CA LEU A 27 25.29 9.81 0.02
C LEU A 27 25.12 9.30 1.44
N ASP A 28 25.79 10.00 2.35
CA ASP A 28 25.65 9.93 3.79
C ASP A 28 24.19 10.13 4.22
N ASN A 29 23.70 9.21 5.05
CA ASN A 29 22.51 9.41 5.87
C ASN A 29 23.00 9.65 7.31
N PRO A 30 22.86 10.86 7.88
CA PRO A 30 23.16 11.09 9.27
C PRO A 30 21.92 10.79 10.12
N ASP A 31 21.98 9.75 10.95
CA ASP A 31 21.85 9.92 12.40
C ASP A 31 22.00 8.56 13.11
N GLY A 32 23.02 8.48 13.96
CA GLY A 32 23.23 7.43 14.95
C GLY A 32 22.13 7.46 16.03
N GLY A 33 21.87 6.40 16.78
CA GLY A 33 22.81 5.43 17.31
C GLY A 33 22.79 5.51 18.84
N SER A 34 22.13 4.56 19.48
CA SER A 34 22.46 3.98 20.80
C SER A 34 21.45 2.85 21.04
N GLY A 35 21.82 1.60 21.34
CA GLY A 35 23.01 1.10 22.01
C GLY A 35 22.64 0.68 23.42
N ALA A 36 22.04 -0.51 23.58
CA ALA A 36 22.05 -1.24 24.84
C ALA A 36 21.99 -2.74 24.58
N SER A 37 23.09 -3.39 24.93
CA SER A 37 23.40 -4.81 24.87
C SER A 37 22.67 -5.65 25.93
N GLY A 38 22.30 -6.87 25.55
CA GLY A 38 22.67 -8.09 26.29
C GLY A 38 21.82 -8.49 27.50
N GLY A 39 21.22 -9.68 27.43
CA GLY A 39 20.68 -10.36 28.60
C GLY A 39 19.91 -11.65 28.31
N SER A 40 20.62 -12.73 27.95
CA SER A 40 20.09 -14.10 28.07
C SER A 40 19.70 -14.41 29.51
N GLY A 41 18.48 -14.91 29.71
CA GLY A 41 17.99 -15.40 31.00
C GLY A 41 16.98 -16.52 30.82
N ASN A 42 17.47 -17.75 30.91
CA ASN A 42 16.69 -18.98 31.03
C ASN A 42 16.10 -19.09 32.45
N GLY A 43 14.83 -19.51 32.62
CA GLY A 43 14.28 -19.80 33.94
C GLY A 43 12.77 -20.00 34.07
N GLY A 44 12.30 -21.24 33.90
CA GLY A 44 11.56 -21.98 34.94
C GLY A 44 10.14 -21.56 35.36
N SER A 45 9.18 -22.43 35.01
CA SER A 45 8.08 -23.01 35.83
C SER A 45 7.35 -22.16 36.90
N GLY A 46 6.03 -22.05 36.73
CA GLY A 46 5.11 -21.58 37.76
C GLY A 46 3.64 -21.92 37.49
N ASN A 47 3.18 -23.00 38.09
CA ASN A 47 1.86 -23.63 38.09
C ASN A 47 0.68 -22.75 38.58
N GLY A 48 -0.55 -23.01 38.10
CA GLY A 48 -1.77 -22.81 38.89
C GLY A 48 -3.05 -22.37 38.17
N GLY A 49 -4.03 -23.27 38.02
CA GLY A 49 -5.44 -22.88 37.83
C GLY A 49 -6.39 -23.91 37.21
N SER A 50 -6.88 -24.89 38.00
CA SER A 50 -8.21 -25.53 37.81
C SER A 50 -9.32 -24.46 37.88
N GLY A 51 -10.52 -24.52 37.29
CA GLY A 51 -11.35 -25.60 36.76
C GLY A 51 -12.81 -25.35 37.22
N ASN A 52 -13.77 -25.25 36.27
CA ASN A 52 -15.26 -25.42 36.35
C ASN A 52 -15.88 -24.61 35.19
N GLY A 53 -16.91 -25.01 34.43
CA GLY A 53 -17.89 -26.09 34.53
C GLY A 53 -19.32 -25.55 34.26
N GLY A 54 -20.02 -26.05 33.22
CA GLY A 54 -21.45 -25.81 32.91
C GLY A 54 -21.66 -25.21 31.50
N SER A 55 -22.15 -25.89 30.45
CA SER A 55 -23.49 -26.50 30.20
C SER A 55 -24.65 -25.50 30.40
N ALA A 56 -25.67 -25.31 29.55
CA ALA A 56 -26.18 -26.01 28.36
C ALA A 56 -27.21 -25.14 27.58
N ASN A 57 -27.61 -25.61 26.38
CA ASN A 57 -28.84 -25.32 25.60
C ASN A 57 -29.03 -23.87 25.10
N GLY A 58 -29.55 -23.57 23.92
CA GLY A 58 -30.31 -24.31 22.92
C GLY A 58 -31.21 -23.29 22.21
N GLY A 59 -31.26 -23.28 20.89
CA GLY A 59 -32.08 -22.27 20.18
C GLY A 59 -31.93 -22.32 18.67
N THR A 60 -32.68 -23.22 18.04
CA THR A 60 -32.99 -23.20 16.61
C THR A 60 -33.96 -22.04 16.31
N ALA A 61 -33.71 -21.30 15.21
CA ALA A 61 -34.69 -20.97 14.16
C ALA A 61 -34.31 -19.69 13.40
N GLY A 62 -34.54 -19.72 12.07
CA GLY A 62 -34.92 -18.54 11.31
C GLY A 62 -33.91 -18.11 10.25
N GLY A 63 -34.12 -18.56 9.01
CA GLY A 63 -33.40 -18.02 7.86
C GLY A 63 -33.77 -16.57 7.56
N ALA A 64 -32.83 -15.86 6.94
CA ALA A 64 -33.11 -14.69 6.11
C ALA A 64 -32.06 -14.64 5.00
N THR A 65 -32.55 -14.81 3.77
CA THR A 65 -31.93 -14.42 2.52
C THR A 65 -31.91 -12.89 2.39
N GLY A 66 -30.86 -12.33 1.80
CA GLY A 66 -30.75 -10.91 1.40
C GLY A 66 -29.95 -10.10 2.41
N GLY A 67 -28.91 -9.35 2.03
CA GLY A 67 -28.72 -8.62 0.79
C GLY A 67 -28.90 -7.14 1.09
N SER A 68 -27.83 -6.47 1.50
CA SER A 68 -27.66 -5.02 1.40
C SER A 68 -26.26 -4.67 1.88
N GLY A 69 -25.35 -4.47 0.92
CA GLY A 69 -24.14 -3.69 1.17
C GLY A 69 -24.54 -2.34 1.75
N GLY A 70 -23.86 -1.96 2.82
CA GLY A 70 -23.99 -0.62 3.39
C GLY A 70 -23.82 0.38 2.24
N THR A 71 -24.85 1.17 1.99
CA THR A 71 -24.75 2.27 1.05
C THR A 71 -23.62 3.15 1.59
N PRO A 72 -22.57 3.47 0.81
CA PRO A 72 -21.63 4.48 1.24
C PRO A 72 -22.46 5.71 1.60
N VAL A 73 -22.12 6.36 2.71
CA VAL A 73 -22.76 7.62 3.10
C VAL A 73 -22.35 8.64 2.02
N ASN A 74 -23.09 8.63 0.90
CA ASN A 74 -23.11 9.69 -0.07
C ASN A 74 -23.73 10.84 0.69
N CYS A 75 -22.89 11.72 1.21
CA CYS A 75 -23.30 13.03 1.69
C CYS A 75 -23.86 13.79 0.49
N PRO A 76 -25.20 13.96 0.36
CA PRO A 76 -25.72 14.83 -0.68
C PRO A 76 -25.25 16.25 -0.37
N ALA A 77 -24.78 16.97 -1.40
CA ALA A 77 -24.36 18.36 -1.28
C ALA A 77 -25.45 19.18 -0.57
N GLY A 78 -25.11 19.77 0.58
CA GLY A 78 -26.01 20.60 1.39
C GLY A 78 -26.62 19.95 2.64
N SER A 79 -26.24 18.72 3.01
CA SER A 79 -26.60 18.15 4.32
C SER A 79 -25.85 18.87 5.45
N ALA A 80 -26.58 19.39 6.44
CA ALA A 80 -26.05 20.15 7.58
C ALA A 80 -25.12 19.35 8.53
N ASN A 81 -24.95 18.04 8.30
CA ASN A 81 -24.14 17.14 9.11
C ASN A 81 -22.93 16.54 8.38
N CYS A 82 -22.59 17.01 7.18
CA CYS A 82 -21.36 16.57 6.52
C CYS A 82 -20.23 17.55 6.86
N PRO A 83 -19.13 17.09 7.47
CA PRO A 83 -17.98 17.94 7.69
C PRO A 83 -17.50 18.50 6.35
N GLU A 84 -17.12 19.78 6.35
CA GLU A 84 -16.54 20.47 5.21
C GLU A 84 -15.33 19.67 4.70
N LEU A 85 -15.22 19.50 3.37
CA LEU A 85 -14.12 18.78 2.73
C LEU A 85 -12.79 19.32 3.28
N THR A 86 -12.07 18.47 4.00
CA THR A 86 -10.82 18.87 4.65
C THR A 86 -9.65 18.22 3.92
N CYS A 87 -8.81 19.07 3.33
CA CYS A 87 -7.58 18.65 2.65
C CYS A 87 -6.41 18.65 3.65
N ALA A 88 -5.55 17.63 3.59
CA ALA A 88 -4.39 17.52 4.45
C ALA A 88 -3.35 18.63 4.15
N PRO A 89 -2.51 19.02 5.13
CA PRO A 89 -1.44 19.97 4.90
C PRO A 89 -0.53 19.53 3.74
N GLY A 90 -0.18 20.48 2.87
CA GLY A 90 0.64 20.21 1.68
C GLY A 90 -0.15 19.72 0.46
N TYR A 91 -1.47 19.59 0.56
CA TYR A 91 -2.35 19.28 -0.56
C TYR A 91 -3.34 20.43 -0.81
N THR A 92 -3.83 20.50 -2.04
CA THR A 92 -4.98 21.33 -2.44
C THR A 92 -6.05 20.42 -3.02
N CYS A 93 -7.29 20.65 -2.60
CA CYS A 93 -8.43 19.84 -2.97
C CYS A 93 -9.58 20.75 -3.43
N THR A 94 -10.32 20.35 -4.46
CA THR A 94 -11.58 20.98 -4.85
C THR A 94 -12.60 19.92 -5.25
N THR A 95 -13.87 20.16 -4.93
CA THR A 95 -14.95 19.34 -5.50
C THR A 95 -15.08 19.68 -6.98
N ASP A 96 -15.30 18.65 -7.81
CA ASP A 96 -15.58 18.83 -9.21
C ASP A 96 -16.91 19.60 -9.39
N PRO A 97 -16.92 20.69 -10.16
CA PRO A 97 -18.10 21.52 -10.35
C PRO A 97 -19.20 20.86 -11.17
N ASP A 98 -18.85 19.90 -12.02
CA ASP A 98 -19.73 19.21 -12.95
C ASP A 98 -20.07 17.78 -12.47
N ASP A 99 -19.27 17.20 -11.56
CA ASP A 99 -19.52 15.93 -10.86
C ASP A 99 -19.23 16.01 -9.34
N PRO A 100 -20.20 16.41 -8.50
CA PRO A 100 -19.98 16.57 -7.05
C PRO A 100 -19.52 15.30 -6.29
N GLY A 101 -19.56 14.12 -6.92
CA GLY A 101 -19.01 12.88 -6.36
C GLY A 101 -17.48 12.77 -6.46
N THR A 102 -16.86 13.64 -7.26
CA THR A 102 -15.42 13.65 -7.53
C THR A 102 -14.74 14.83 -6.82
N VAL A 103 -13.62 14.55 -6.17
CA VAL A 103 -12.73 15.55 -5.57
C VAL A 103 -11.41 15.51 -6.32
N TRP A 104 -11.03 16.63 -6.91
CA TRP A 104 -9.72 16.80 -7.53
C TRP A 104 -8.69 17.19 -6.47
N VAL A 105 -7.57 16.50 -6.49
CA VAL A 105 -6.51 16.66 -5.49
C VAL A 105 -5.16 16.84 -6.17
N MET A 106 -4.34 17.75 -5.63
CA MET A 106 -2.97 17.97 -6.04
C MET A 106 -2.06 18.12 -4.81
N LYS A 107 -0.86 17.55 -4.89
CA LYS A 107 0.22 17.81 -3.92
C LYS A 107 0.94 19.12 -4.28
N ASN A 108 1.07 20.03 -3.32
CA ASN A 108 1.43 21.44 -3.56
C ASN A 108 2.92 21.65 -3.88
N ASP A 109 3.79 20.93 -3.20
CA ASP A 109 5.24 20.88 -3.46
C ASP A 109 5.60 19.92 -4.61
N GLY A 110 4.58 19.29 -5.21
CA GLY A 110 4.66 18.29 -6.26
C GLY A 110 5.71 17.22 -6.08
N ASN A 111 6.14 16.65 -7.21
CA ASN A 111 6.74 15.33 -7.23
C ASN A 111 7.91 15.27 -8.22
N VAL A 112 9.14 15.32 -7.70
CA VAL A 112 10.30 14.73 -8.39
C VAL A 112 10.30 13.24 -8.01
N ASN A 113 9.78 12.36 -8.88
CA ASN A 113 9.54 10.93 -8.60
C ASN A 113 8.52 10.64 -7.49
N GLY A 114 7.55 11.52 -7.29
CA GLY A 114 6.62 11.44 -6.17
C GLY A 114 5.30 10.73 -6.51
N PRO A 115 4.41 10.55 -5.52
CA PRO A 115 3.34 9.56 -5.52
C PRO A 115 2.43 9.53 -6.75
N SER A 116 2.04 8.30 -7.12
CA SER A 116 0.91 8.02 -8.00
C SER A 116 -0.40 8.61 -7.48
N CYS A 117 -1.41 8.74 -8.35
CA CYS A 117 -2.70 9.31 -7.95
C CYS A 117 -3.42 8.51 -6.87
N GLN A 118 -3.20 7.19 -6.78
CA GLN A 118 -3.64 6.40 -5.65
C GLN A 118 -3.14 6.98 -4.32
N LYS A 119 -1.82 7.17 -4.19
CA LYS A 119 -1.20 7.70 -2.96
C LYS A 119 -1.60 9.16 -2.69
N VAL A 120 -1.81 9.96 -3.73
CA VAL A 120 -2.29 11.35 -3.57
C VAL A 120 -3.68 11.37 -2.91
N CYS A 121 -4.63 10.57 -3.40
CA CYS A 121 -5.96 10.50 -2.81
C CYS A 121 -5.94 9.99 -1.36
N GLU A 122 -5.16 8.94 -1.08
CA GLU A 122 -5.04 8.36 0.26
C GLU A 122 -4.49 9.35 1.30
N ASN A 123 -3.50 10.17 0.90
CA ASN A 123 -2.81 11.08 1.82
C ASN A 123 -3.49 12.44 1.97
N ALA A 124 -4.23 12.89 0.96
CA ALA A 124 -4.82 14.22 0.97
C ALA A 124 -6.13 14.32 1.76
N LEU A 125 -6.87 13.22 1.89
CA LEU A 125 -8.22 13.23 2.46
C LEU A 125 -8.41 12.36 3.73
N PRO A 126 -7.38 12.07 4.57
CA PRO A 126 -7.50 11.10 5.66
C PRO A 126 -8.38 11.58 6.83
N GLN A 127 -8.63 12.88 6.93
CA GLN A 127 -9.41 13.49 8.02
C GLN A 127 -10.92 13.51 7.73
N ASN A 128 -11.33 13.07 6.55
CA ASN A 128 -12.75 13.04 6.17
C ASN A 128 -13.38 11.75 6.68
N CYS A 129 -14.69 11.78 6.92
CA CYS A 129 -15.45 10.61 7.39
C CYS A 129 -15.68 9.55 6.31
N SER A 130 -15.38 9.89 5.05
CA SER A 130 -15.44 8.99 3.92
C SER A 130 -14.03 8.66 3.46
N TYR A 131 -13.80 7.40 3.08
CA TYR A 131 -12.55 7.02 2.44
C TYR A 131 -12.57 7.44 0.98
N PHE A 132 -11.63 8.30 0.60
CA PHE A 132 -11.44 8.73 -0.78
C PHE A 132 -10.32 7.90 -1.43
N ALA A 133 -10.63 7.31 -2.57
CA ALA A 133 -9.69 6.54 -3.37
C ALA A 133 -9.65 7.08 -4.79
N CYS A 134 -8.54 6.85 -5.49
CA CYS A 134 -8.43 7.26 -6.89
C CYS A 134 -9.43 6.51 -7.79
N ASP A 135 -9.98 7.22 -8.78
CA ASP A 135 -10.99 6.72 -9.72
C ASP A 135 -10.36 6.11 -10.99
N GLU A 136 -9.71 4.96 -10.82
CA GLU A 136 -9.04 4.21 -11.91
C GLU A 136 -10.03 3.90 -13.04
N GLY A 137 -9.62 4.15 -14.29
CA GLY A 137 -10.45 3.86 -15.46
C GLY A 137 -11.56 4.86 -15.73
N ARG A 138 -11.71 5.93 -14.91
CA ARG A 138 -12.65 7.03 -15.18
C ARG A 138 -12.37 7.62 -16.56
N PRO A 139 -13.38 7.86 -17.42
CA PRO A 139 -13.18 8.59 -18.66
C PRO A 139 -12.52 9.96 -18.43
N ILE A 140 -11.54 10.30 -19.26
CA ILE A 140 -10.92 11.63 -19.22
C ILE A 140 -11.91 12.64 -19.84
N GLU A 141 -12.55 13.41 -18.97
CA GLU A 141 -13.50 14.47 -19.34
C GLU A 141 -12.77 15.77 -19.70
N TYR A 142 -11.69 16.08 -18.97
CA TYR A 142 -10.89 17.29 -19.13
C TYR A 142 -9.65 17.03 -20.00
N LYS A 143 -9.79 17.31 -21.30
CA LYS A 143 -8.77 17.01 -22.32
C LYS A 143 -7.94 18.22 -22.74
N ASP A 144 -8.32 19.40 -22.28
CA ASP A 144 -7.70 20.66 -22.66
C ASP A 144 -7.89 21.73 -21.58
N MET A 145 -7.16 22.85 -21.71
CA MET A 145 -7.25 23.95 -20.75
C MET A 145 -8.66 24.53 -20.59
N PRO A 146 -9.45 24.77 -21.67
CA PRO A 146 -10.81 25.28 -21.52
C PRO A 146 -11.73 24.36 -20.72
N SER A 147 -11.67 23.05 -20.96
CA SER A 147 -12.50 22.08 -20.23
C SER A 147 -12.07 21.97 -18.76
N PHE A 148 -10.78 22.04 -18.47
CA PHE A 148 -10.22 21.92 -17.11
C PHE A 148 -10.27 23.23 -16.28
N ALA A 149 -10.61 24.37 -16.89
CA ALA A 149 -10.46 25.70 -16.29
C ALA A 149 -11.11 25.85 -14.90
N LYS A 150 -12.33 25.31 -14.71
CA LYS A 150 -13.03 25.40 -13.42
C LYS A 150 -12.35 24.58 -12.32
N VAL A 151 -11.77 23.43 -12.68
CA VAL A 151 -11.02 22.60 -11.73
C VAL A 151 -9.71 23.29 -11.36
N ALA A 152 -8.99 23.85 -12.34
CA ALA A 152 -7.79 24.64 -12.10
C ALA A 152 -8.06 25.83 -11.15
N GLU A 153 -9.15 26.58 -11.39
CA GLU A 153 -9.58 27.69 -10.55
C GLU A 153 -9.87 27.22 -9.11
N GLY A 154 -10.58 26.11 -8.95
CA GLY A 154 -10.85 25.50 -7.64
C GLY A 154 -9.58 25.03 -6.91
N LEU A 155 -8.55 24.62 -7.66
CA LEU A 155 -7.22 24.29 -7.14
C LEU A 155 -6.31 25.53 -6.96
N GLY A 156 -6.81 26.73 -7.26
CA GLY A 156 -6.14 28.00 -6.99
C GLY A 156 -5.11 28.42 -8.03
N PHE A 157 -5.25 28.01 -9.29
CA PHE A 157 -4.37 28.45 -10.38
C PHE A 157 -5.10 28.56 -11.73
N GLU A 158 -4.45 29.21 -12.70
CA GLU A 158 -4.88 29.19 -14.10
C GLU A 158 -3.94 28.32 -14.94
N CYS A 159 -4.47 27.67 -15.97
CA CYS A 159 -3.64 26.89 -16.90
C CYS A 159 -3.03 27.77 -18.00
N ARG A 160 -1.77 27.50 -18.31
CA ARG A 160 -1.11 27.92 -19.54
C ARG A 160 -0.51 26.73 -20.29
N GLU A 161 -0.22 26.95 -21.57
CA GLU A 161 0.44 25.97 -22.41
C GLU A 161 1.81 25.59 -21.86
N GLY A 162 2.12 24.29 -21.91
CA GLY A 162 3.40 23.74 -21.49
C GLY A 162 4.50 23.99 -22.54
N GLY A 163 5.76 24.06 -22.09
CA GLY A 163 6.91 24.26 -22.98
C GLY A 163 7.45 22.98 -23.63
N CYS A 164 6.88 21.81 -23.29
CA CYS A 164 7.32 20.50 -23.76
C CYS A 164 6.12 19.66 -24.22
N TRP A 165 6.42 18.54 -24.88
CA TRP A 165 5.45 17.47 -25.21
C TRP A 165 4.18 17.97 -25.92
N ASP A 166 4.22 19.12 -26.58
CA ASP A 166 3.06 19.73 -27.22
C ASP A 166 1.81 19.83 -26.31
N SER A 167 2.03 20.03 -25.00
CA SER A 167 1.01 20.00 -23.94
C SER A 167 0.33 18.64 -23.68
N ASP A 168 0.84 17.57 -24.27
CA ASP A 168 0.48 16.20 -23.90
C ASP A 168 1.20 15.79 -22.62
N SER A 169 0.48 15.12 -21.73
CA SER A 169 1.05 14.55 -20.53
C SER A 169 1.98 13.38 -20.90
N PRO A 170 3.24 13.39 -20.46
CA PRO A 170 4.15 12.25 -20.64
C PRO A 170 3.80 11.06 -19.75
N THR A 171 2.80 11.20 -18.85
CA THR A 171 2.37 10.14 -17.93
C THR A 171 0.98 9.68 -18.32
N GLU A 172 0.88 8.40 -18.69
CA GLU A 172 -0.36 7.82 -19.20
C GLU A 172 -1.52 8.00 -18.22
N GLY A 173 -2.62 8.56 -18.69
CA GLY A 173 -3.87 8.71 -17.94
C GLY A 173 -3.84 9.77 -16.83
N GLN A 174 -2.83 10.66 -16.79
CA GLN A 174 -2.70 11.67 -15.73
C GLN A 174 -2.65 13.10 -16.27
N ILE A 175 -3.36 14.00 -15.62
CA ILE A 175 -3.21 15.46 -15.81
C ILE A 175 -2.01 15.89 -14.98
N LEU A 176 -1.04 16.56 -15.60
CA LEU A 176 0.12 17.11 -14.91
C LEU A 176 0.08 18.64 -14.94
N VAL A 177 0.46 19.26 -13.82
CA VAL A 177 0.60 20.71 -13.72
C VAL A 177 1.94 21.10 -13.12
N SER A 178 2.51 22.23 -13.53
CA SER A 178 3.80 22.69 -12.99
C SER A 178 3.71 22.97 -11.49
N ILE A 179 4.73 22.54 -10.74
CA ILE A 179 4.81 22.79 -9.28
C ILE A 179 4.92 24.28 -9.01
N GLU A 180 5.80 24.95 -9.75
CA GLU A 180 5.97 26.39 -9.67
C GLU A 180 4.79 27.08 -10.35
N THR A 181 4.27 28.10 -9.67
CA THR A 181 3.31 29.04 -10.22
C THR A 181 4.08 30.25 -10.69
N ASP A 182 3.79 30.75 -11.89
CA ASP A 182 4.46 31.94 -12.39
C ASP A 182 3.97 33.23 -11.69
N GLY A 183 4.59 34.37 -12.05
CA GLY A 183 4.25 35.67 -11.47
C GLY A 183 2.82 36.15 -11.74
N SER A 184 2.08 35.48 -12.62
CA SER A 184 0.67 35.76 -12.91
C SER A 184 -0.31 34.80 -12.23
N GLY A 185 0.18 33.82 -11.46
CA GLY A 185 -0.69 32.83 -10.84
C GLY A 185 -1.00 31.62 -11.74
N THR A 186 -0.27 31.45 -12.86
CA THR A 186 -0.53 30.37 -13.81
C THR A 186 0.45 29.20 -13.67
N LYS A 187 0.01 28.02 -14.09
CA LYS A 187 0.80 26.78 -14.14
C LYS A 187 0.79 26.21 -15.56
N SER A 188 1.90 25.62 -15.99
CA SER A 188 1.92 24.80 -17.21
C SER A 188 1.00 23.60 -17.00
N CYS A 189 0.04 23.34 -17.88
CA CYS A 189 -0.88 22.21 -17.79
C CYS A 189 -0.66 21.24 -18.96
N TYR A 190 -0.64 19.95 -18.66
CA TYR A 190 -0.45 18.87 -19.62
C TYR A 190 -1.57 17.85 -19.47
N PHE A 191 -2.16 17.44 -20.58
CA PHE A 191 -3.36 16.60 -20.60
C PHE A 191 -3.04 15.22 -21.17
N PRO A 192 -3.58 14.14 -20.58
CA PRO A 192 -3.34 12.79 -21.07
C PRO A 192 -3.95 12.56 -22.46
N GLY A 193 -3.23 11.82 -23.30
CA GLY A 193 -3.71 11.40 -24.62
C GLY A 193 -4.65 10.18 -24.56
N GLU A 194 -4.68 9.48 -23.42
CA GLU A 194 -5.50 8.30 -23.17
C GLU A 194 -7.00 8.65 -23.04
N SER A 195 -7.84 7.62 -23.06
CA SER A 195 -9.29 7.79 -22.85
C SER A 195 -9.70 7.74 -21.39
N THR A 196 -8.85 7.23 -20.50
CA THR A 196 -9.16 6.94 -19.10
C THR A 196 -8.03 7.33 -18.15
N HIS A 197 -8.39 7.67 -16.91
CA HIS A 197 -7.43 7.99 -15.86
C HIS A 197 -6.68 6.77 -15.33
N SER A 198 -5.41 6.98 -14.93
CA SER A 198 -4.58 5.97 -14.26
C SER A 198 -4.17 6.42 -12.86
N CYS A 199 -4.38 5.54 -11.88
CA CYS A 199 -4.07 5.71 -10.47
C CYS A 199 -2.73 5.09 -10.06
N GLY A 200 -2.27 4.07 -10.81
CA GLY A 200 -1.05 3.31 -10.51
C GLY A 200 0.24 3.96 -11.00
N ASN A 201 0.16 4.75 -12.08
CA ASN A 201 1.35 5.33 -12.72
C ASN A 201 2.01 6.41 -11.84
N ASP A 202 3.34 6.40 -11.81
CA ASP A 202 4.15 7.45 -11.19
C ASP A 202 4.47 8.51 -12.27
N PRO A 203 4.31 9.82 -11.99
CA PRO A 203 4.75 10.87 -12.91
C PRO A 203 6.27 10.83 -13.20
N GLY A 204 7.03 10.08 -12.41
CA GLY A 204 8.43 9.80 -12.58
C GLY A 204 9.31 11.04 -12.44
N ASN A 205 10.44 11.03 -13.12
CA ASN A 205 11.37 12.17 -13.16
C ASN A 205 11.01 13.17 -14.27
N ALA A 206 9.74 13.29 -14.65
CA ALA A 206 9.32 14.20 -15.71
C ALA A 206 9.89 15.61 -15.47
N ASN A 207 10.56 16.13 -16.49
CA ASN A 207 11.24 17.42 -16.44
C ASN A 207 11.19 18.09 -17.81
N CYS A 208 10.82 19.37 -17.84
CA CYS A 208 10.94 20.22 -19.01
C CYS A 208 11.81 21.42 -18.67
N PHE A 209 13.06 21.44 -19.14
CA PHE A 209 13.99 22.55 -18.92
C PHE A 209 14.09 23.01 -17.44
N GLY A 210 14.06 22.05 -16.50
CA GLY A 210 14.09 22.35 -15.06
C GLY A 210 12.71 22.46 -14.40
N GLU A 211 11.62 22.62 -15.15
CA GLU A 211 10.25 22.59 -14.64
C GLU A 211 9.89 21.19 -14.15
N ARG A 212 9.16 21.13 -13.02
CA ARG A 212 8.72 19.92 -12.34
C ARG A 212 7.20 19.92 -12.21
N TYR A 213 6.62 18.75 -11.99
CA TYR A 213 5.18 18.56 -12.10
C TYR A 213 4.55 17.90 -10.88
N SER A 214 3.26 18.20 -10.69
CA SER A 214 2.34 17.50 -9.80
C SER A 214 1.26 16.82 -10.65
N SER A 215 0.89 15.60 -10.28
CA SER A 215 -0.33 14.98 -10.82
C SER A 215 -1.56 15.60 -10.18
N VAL A 216 -2.59 15.85 -10.99
CA VAL A 216 -3.93 16.23 -10.54
C VAL A 216 -4.82 15.00 -10.61
N CYS A 217 -5.32 14.57 -9.45
CA CYS A 217 -5.85 13.24 -9.25
C CYS A 217 -7.35 13.26 -8.93
N PRO A 218 -8.19 12.49 -9.65
CA PRO A 218 -9.60 12.36 -9.34
C PRO A 218 -9.80 11.35 -8.20
N CYS A 219 -10.35 11.81 -7.08
CA CYS A 219 -10.62 11.02 -5.90
C CYS A 219 -12.13 10.91 -5.68
N VAL A 220 -12.63 9.69 -5.48
CA VAL A 220 -14.05 9.39 -5.24
C VAL A 220 -14.21 8.63 -3.93
N VAL A 221 -15.37 8.75 -3.30
CA VAL A 221 -15.69 7.97 -2.10
C VAL A 221 -15.83 6.49 -2.48
N LYS A 222 -15.13 5.61 -1.77
CA LYS A 222 -15.28 4.16 -1.91
C LYS A 222 -15.52 3.51 -0.55
N PRO A 223 -16.33 2.44 -0.47
CA PRO A 223 -16.31 1.53 0.67
C PRO A 223 -14.87 1.05 0.94
N LEU A 224 -14.51 0.85 2.22
CA LEU A 224 -13.14 0.49 2.62
C LEU A 224 -12.62 -0.78 1.95
N ASP A 225 -13.48 -1.76 1.73
CA ASP A 225 -13.19 -3.01 1.03
C ASP A 225 -13.18 -2.87 -0.51
N GLN A 226 -13.51 -1.70 -1.05
CA GLN A 226 -13.42 -1.37 -2.48
C GLN A 226 -12.39 -0.27 -2.77
N ALA A 227 -11.88 0.37 -1.72
CA ALA A 227 -10.88 1.41 -1.78
C ALA A 227 -9.56 0.92 -2.38
N CYS A 228 -9.21 -0.33 -2.09
CA CYS A 228 -7.94 -0.94 -2.49
C CYS A 228 -8.20 -2.02 -3.53
N ASN A 229 -7.82 -1.72 -4.78
CA ASN A 229 -7.84 -2.70 -5.86
C ASN A 229 -6.40 -3.03 -6.25
N TRP A 230 -6.10 -4.32 -6.36
CA TRP A 230 -4.79 -4.81 -6.77
C TRP A 230 -4.99 -5.79 -7.92
N GLU A 231 -4.11 -5.72 -8.92
CA GLU A 231 -4.19 -6.62 -10.07
C GLU A 231 -3.75 -8.03 -9.69
N CYS A 232 -4.50 -9.01 -10.21
CA CYS A 232 -4.26 -10.43 -10.02
C CYS A 232 -4.38 -11.15 -11.36
N PRO A 233 -3.32 -11.79 -11.89
CA PRO A 233 -1.87 -11.71 -11.58
C PRO A 233 -1.21 -10.37 -12.02
N PRO A 234 0.05 -10.04 -11.64
CA PRO A 234 1.12 -10.91 -11.09
C PRO A 234 1.26 -10.89 -9.56
N ASN A 235 0.58 -9.95 -8.87
CA ASN A 235 0.72 -9.79 -7.42
C ASN A 235 0.00 -10.88 -6.61
N ASN A 236 -0.84 -11.69 -7.29
CA ASN A 236 -1.76 -12.67 -6.73
C ASN A 236 -2.68 -12.13 -5.61
N THR A 237 -2.79 -10.80 -5.51
CA THR A 237 -3.66 -10.04 -4.60
C THR A 237 -4.91 -9.58 -5.34
N THR A 238 -6.10 -9.77 -4.76
CA THR A 238 -7.36 -9.21 -5.28
C THR A 238 -7.86 -8.06 -4.39
N ARG A 239 -9.12 -7.64 -4.61
CA ARG A 239 -9.85 -6.72 -3.74
C ARG A 239 -9.76 -7.15 -2.27
N ALA A 240 -9.39 -6.19 -1.42
CA ALA A 240 -9.29 -6.40 0.02
C ALA A 240 -10.65 -6.70 0.63
N THR A 241 -10.76 -7.76 1.45
CA THR A 241 -12.03 -8.14 2.08
C THR A 241 -11.88 -8.35 3.58
N TRP A 242 -12.95 -8.05 4.31
CA TRP A 242 -12.99 -8.25 5.76
C TRP A 242 -13.26 -9.72 6.06
N LYS A 243 -12.25 -10.40 6.59
CA LYS A 243 -12.34 -11.75 7.15
C LYS A 243 -11.57 -11.71 8.46
N THR A 244 -12.21 -11.95 9.58
CA THR A 244 -11.61 -11.67 10.90
C THR A 244 -11.71 -12.84 11.88
N SER A 245 -12.39 -13.92 11.52
CA SER A 245 -12.63 -15.06 12.41
C SER A 245 -11.53 -16.13 12.44
N GLY A 246 -10.50 -16.05 11.59
CA GLY A 246 -9.50 -17.11 11.46
C GLY A 246 -8.12 -16.76 12.04
N THR A 247 -7.21 -17.73 11.94
CA THR A 247 -5.84 -17.65 12.48
C THR A 247 -4.77 -17.47 11.40
N SER A 248 -5.17 -17.29 10.14
CA SER A 248 -4.24 -16.91 9.08
C SER A 248 -3.71 -15.50 9.30
N CYS A 249 -2.58 -15.16 8.66
CA CYS A 249 -1.97 -13.85 8.82
C CYS A 249 -2.91 -12.73 8.34
N VAL A 250 -3.52 -12.89 7.17
CA VAL A 250 -4.42 -11.88 6.57
C VAL A 250 -5.67 -11.68 7.42
N GLU A 251 -6.28 -12.76 7.92
CA GLU A 251 -7.47 -12.66 8.76
C GLU A 251 -7.16 -11.97 10.08
N ARG A 252 -6.01 -12.29 10.70
CA ARG A 252 -5.64 -11.70 11.99
C ARG A 252 -5.20 -10.25 11.88
N ILE A 253 -4.47 -9.87 10.82
CA ILE A 253 -4.17 -8.46 10.54
C ILE A 253 -5.47 -7.67 10.37
N ASN A 254 -6.40 -8.19 9.56
CA ASN A 254 -7.67 -7.50 9.30
C ASN A 254 -8.58 -7.47 10.52
N TYR A 255 -8.54 -8.48 11.38
CA TYR A 255 -9.17 -8.43 12.71
C TYR A 255 -8.71 -7.21 13.51
N TRP A 256 -7.39 -6.98 13.62
CA TRP A 256 -6.86 -5.86 14.39
C TRP A 256 -7.09 -4.51 13.72
N ARG A 257 -7.05 -4.42 12.40
CA ARG A 257 -7.39 -3.20 11.66
C ARG A 257 -8.85 -2.79 11.89
N LYS A 258 -9.77 -3.75 11.79
CA LYS A 258 -11.21 -3.54 12.08
C LYS A 258 -11.40 -3.10 13.53
N ARG A 259 -10.82 -3.85 14.47
CA ARG A 259 -10.94 -3.60 15.90
C ARG A 259 -10.35 -2.26 16.33
N ALA A 260 -9.22 -1.85 15.76
CA ALA A 260 -8.63 -0.54 16.02
C ALA A 260 -9.60 0.60 15.69
N CYS A 261 -10.38 0.47 14.62
CA CYS A 261 -11.40 1.45 14.26
C CYS A 261 -12.66 1.38 15.13
N GLU A 262 -13.14 0.18 15.45
CA GLU A 262 -14.32 0.00 16.30
C GLU A 262 -14.08 0.44 17.76
N GLU A 263 -12.86 0.28 18.25
CA GLU A 263 -12.44 0.69 19.59
C GLU A 263 -11.91 2.14 19.66
N GLY A 264 -11.88 2.86 18.53
CA GLY A 264 -11.45 4.27 18.49
C GLY A 264 -9.97 4.46 18.84
N TRP A 265 -9.09 3.57 18.38
CA TRP A 265 -7.65 3.74 18.54
C TRP A 265 -7.18 4.99 17.78
N VAL A 266 -6.13 5.64 18.30
CA VAL A 266 -5.60 6.88 17.71
C VAL A 266 -5.03 6.69 16.31
N GLU A 267 -4.67 5.46 15.95
CA GLU A 267 -4.17 5.10 14.62
C GLU A 267 -5.28 4.95 13.57
N CYS A 268 -6.53 4.72 13.97
CA CYS A 268 -7.62 4.66 13.00
C CYS A 268 -8.05 6.08 12.62
N PRO A 269 -7.91 6.49 11.34
CA PRO A 269 -8.39 7.79 10.89
C PRO A 269 -9.93 7.82 10.84
N PRO A 270 -10.55 9.00 10.78
CA PRO A 270 -12.01 9.15 10.64
C PRO A 270 -12.63 8.33 9.49
N ALA A 271 -11.92 8.23 8.36
CA ALA A 271 -12.35 7.43 7.20
C ALA A 271 -12.29 5.91 7.44
N GLY A 272 -11.55 5.45 8.46
CA GLY A 272 -11.27 4.05 8.72
C GLY A 272 -10.01 3.52 8.05
N LEU A 273 -9.69 2.27 8.37
CA LEU A 273 -8.57 1.53 7.78
C LEU A 273 -9.13 0.52 6.76
N PRO A 274 -8.75 0.57 5.48
CA PRO A 274 -9.08 -0.49 4.53
C PRO A 274 -8.52 -1.84 4.97
N PRO A 275 -9.11 -2.99 4.59
CA PRO A 275 -8.48 -4.28 4.84
C PRO A 275 -7.12 -4.35 4.11
N MET A 276 -6.15 -4.99 4.73
CA MET A 276 -4.86 -5.29 4.13
C MET A 276 -4.99 -6.54 3.25
N VAL A 277 -4.17 -6.60 2.20
CA VAL A 277 -4.10 -7.74 1.28
C VAL A 277 -2.74 -8.42 1.32
N GLU A 278 -2.76 -9.72 1.04
CA GLU A 278 -1.63 -10.62 1.13
C GLU A 278 -1.03 -10.91 -0.25
N CYS A 279 0.27 -10.65 -0.41
CA CYS A 279 1.05 -10.90 -1.61
C CYS A 279 1.57 -12.35 -1.64
N THR A 280 0.69 -13.27 -2.06
CA THR A 280 0.98 -14.71 -2.02
C THR A 280 2.14 -15.12 -2.92
N ALA A 281 2.44 -14.35 -3.97
CA ALA A 281 3.57 -14.58 -4.87
C ALA A 281 4.95 -14.55 -4.18
N CYS A 282 5.06 -13.90 -3.01
CA CYS A 282 6.32 -13.75 -2.28
C CYS A 282 6.50 -14.76 -1.12
N HIS A 283 5.56 -15.68 -0.92
CA HIS A 283 5.58 -16.56 0.25
C HIS A 283 6.74 -17.54 0.26
N GLU A 284 7.08 -18.12 -0.89
CA GLU A 284 8.19 -19.07 -0.96
C GLU A 284 9.53 -18.40 -0.63
N CYS A 285 9.69 -17.15 -1.06
CA CYS A 285 10.85 -16.33 -0.72
C CYS A 285 10.86 -16.03 0.79
N ALA A 286 9.74 -15.55 1.35
CA ALA A 286 9.67 -15.25 2.79
C ALA A 286 9.79 -16.49 3.69
N ASN A 287 9.39 -17.67 3.22
CA ASN A 287 9.66 -18.93 3.91
C ASN A 287 11.17 -19.19 4.04
N SER A 288 11.94 -18.85 3.01
CA SER A 288 13.42 -18.90 3.05
C SER A 288 14.02 -17.91 4.04
N GLU A 289 13.41 -16.73 4.21
CA GLU A 289 13.78 -15.75 5.24
C GLU A 289 13.55 -16.33 6.63
N ALA A 290 12.34 -16.82 6.89
CA ALA A 290 11.98 -17.41 8.19
C ALA A 290 12.89 -18.60 8.58
N ALA A 291 13.23 -19.47 7.63
CA ALA A 291 14.16 -20.57 7.86
C ALA A 291 15.58 -20.07 8.17
N TRP A 292 16.03 -19.04 7.45
CA TRP A 292 17.35 -18.45 7.67
C TRP A 292 17.45 -17.73 9.02
N ASP A 293 16.50 -16.85 9.33
CA ASP A 293 16.52 -16.00 10.53
C ASP A 293 16.40 -16.80 11.82
N LYS A 294 15.66 -17.92 11.78
CA LYS A 294 15.63 -18.88 12.88
C LYS A 294 17.03 -19.35 13.29
N ASP A 295 17.90 -19.63 12.31
CA ASP A 295 19.21 -20.23 12.55
C ASP A 295 20.33 -19.18 12.72
N HIS A 296 20.16 -17.99 12.14
CA HIS A 296 21.20 -16.94 12.08
C HIS A 296 20.90 -15.72 12.95
N GLY A 297 19.68 -15.61 13.47
CA GLY A 297 19.21 -14.48 14.26
C GLY A 297 18.19 -13.64 13.50
N ALA A 298 17.30 -13.02 14.25
CA ALA A 298 16.19 -12.27 13.68
C ALA A 298 16.67 -11.11 12.79
N HIS A 299 16.03 -10.92 11.64
CA HIS A 299 16.32 -9.91 10.63
C HIS A 299 17.65 -10.07 9.87
N ASP A 300 18.35 -11.20 9.97
CA ASP A 300 19.59 -11.41 9.22
C ASP A 300 19.34 -11.56 7.71
N SER A 301 18.14 -12.02 7.34
CA SER A 301 17.68 -12.13 5.97
C SER A 301 17.14 -10.82 5.37
N PHE A 302 17.06 -9.73 6.15
CA PHE A 302 16.38 -8.51 5.73
C PHE A 302 16.85 -7.99 4.36
N LYS A 303 15.88 -7.66 3.51
CA LYS A 303 15.93 -7.28 2.09
C LYS A 303 16.14 -8.43 1.11
N ARG A 304 16.17 -9.68 1.56
CA ARG A 304 16.32 -10.85 0.68
C ARG A 304 15.18 -10.93 -0.33
N CYS A 305 13.94 -10.71 0.12
CA CYS A 305 12.76 -10.71 -0.75
C CYS A 305 12.38 -9.29 -1.23
N GLY A 306 13.14 -8.27 -0.87
CA GLY A 306 12.97 -6.90 -1.35
C GLY A 306 11.94 -6.07 -0.57
N GLU A 307 11.55 -6.55 0.60
CA GLU A 307 10.84 -5.83 1.64
C GLU A 307 11.61 -4.61 2.15
N ASN A 308 10.87 -3.67 2.74
CA ASN A 308 11.43 -2.46 3.38
C ASN A 308 11.22 -2.42 4.89
N VAL A 309 10.34 -3.28 5.41
CA VAL A 309 10.02 -3.40 6.83
C VAL A 309 9.69 -4.87 7.08
N GLN A 310 10.29 -5.44 8.12
CA GLN A 310 10.15 -6.84 8.49
C GLN A 310 9.85 -6.93 10.00
N GLY A 311 9.01 -7.87 10.38
CA GLY A 311 8.75 -8.25 11.76
C GLY A 311 8.80 -9.76 11.89
N GLU A 312 9.37 -10.26 12.98
CA GLU A 312 9.56 -11.70 13.19
C GLU A 312 9.07 -12.14 14.56
N GLY A 313 8.59 -13.37 14.65
CA GLY A 313 8.12 -13.91 15.92
C GLY A 313 7.84 -15.41 15.90
N GLY A 314 7.74 -15.98 17.09
CA GLY A 314 7.42 -17.39 17.30
C GLY A 314 5.95 -17.58 17.67
N GLY A 315 5.30 -18.59 17.09
CA GLY A 315 3.91 -18.93 17.34
C GLY A 315 3.49 -20.25 16.69
N ALA A 316 2.43 -20.88 17.18
CA ALA A 316 1.85 -22.04 16.49
C ALA A 316 1.18 -21.59 15.18
N THR A 317 0.61 -20.39 15.20
CA THR A 317 -0.08 -19.75 14.10
C THR A 317 0.45 -18.33 13.89
N CYS A 318 0.19 -17.78 12.71
CA CYS A 318 0.51 -16.40 12.41
C CYS A 318 -0.22 -15.42 13.36
N ALA A 319 -1.41 -15.81 13.83
CA ALA A 319 -2.17 -15.00 14.77
C ALA A 319 -1.44 -14.78 16.10
N ASP A 320 -0.67 -15.76 16.58
CA ASP A 320 0.10 -15.61 17.82
C ASP A 320 1.16 -14.50 17.68
N VAL A 321 1.81 -14.41 16.52
CA VAL A 321 2.84 -13.40 16.23
C VAL A 321 2.21 -12.01 16.08
N ILE A 322 1.11 -11.91 15.33
CA ILE A 322 0.38 -10.65 15.14
C ILE A 322 -0.19 -10.13 16.46
N ASP A 323 -0.72 -11.01 17.31
CA ASP A 323 -1.20 -10.65 18.64
C ASP A 323 -0.07 -10.18 19.55
N ALA A 324 1.08 -10.84 19.49
CA ALA A 324 2.28 -10.39 20.20
C ALA A 324 2.67 -8.98 19.76
N PHE A 325 2.75 -8.71 18.45
CA PHE A 325 3.05 -7.36 17.93
C PHE A 325 2.05 -6.32 18.43
N VAL A 326 0.75 -6.60 18.36
CA VAL A 326 -0.28 -5.68 18.85
C VAL A 326 -0.20 -5.49 20.37
N SER A 327 0.25 -6.50 21.13
CA SER A 327 0.45 -6.37 22.57
C SER A 327 1.61 -5.45 22.96
N GLU A 328 2.52 -5.14 22.02
CA GLU A 328 3.62 -4.18 22.22
C GLU A 328 3.14 -2.73 22.30
N ARG A 329 1.85 -2.47 22.05
CA ARG A 329 1.27 -1.15 22.25
C ARG A 329 1.60 -0.62 23.63
N ALA A 330 2.08 0.62 23.67
CA ALA A 330 2.52 1.28 24.88
C ALA A 330 1.99 2.72 24.93
N PRO A 331 1.79 3.29 26.14
CA PRO A 331 1.40 4.69 26.26
C PRO A 331 2.54 5.62 25.82
N ASP A 332 2.21 6.68 25.09
CA ASP A 332 3.12 7.81 24.85
C ASP A 332 3.26 8.71 26.11
N GLU A 333 4.00 9.81 25.97
CA GLU A 333 4.21 10.80 27.04
C GLU A 333 2.91 11.40 27.61
N ASN A 334 1.81 11.35 26.85
CA ASN A 334 0.49 11.83 27.26
C ASN A 334 -0.43 10.70 27.77
N GLY A 335 0.10 9.48 27.90
CA GLY A 335 -0.67 8.31 28.33
C GLY A 335 -1.54 7.68 27.23
N VAL A 336 -1.39 8.11 25.97
CA VAL A 336 -2.18 7.57 24.85
C VAL A 336 -1.53 6.28 24.34
N MET A 337 -2.28 5.18 24.36
CA MET A 337 -1.81 3.89 23.86
C MET A 337 -1.55 3.97 22.35
N ARG A 338 -0.30 3.72 21.95
CA ARG A 338 0.15 3.82 20.56
C ARG A 338 0.69 2.51 20.03
N CYS A 339 0.42 2.27 18.76
CA CYS A 339 1.10 1.25 17.99
C CYS A 339 2.46 1.78 17.48
N GLN A 340 3.55 1.34 18.11
CA GLN A 340 4.92 1.61 17.67
C GLN A 340 5.66 0.28 17.41
N GLY A 341 6.78 0.33 16.67
CA GLY A 341 7.52 -0.90 16.34
C GLY A 341 6.69 -1.84 15.45
N HIS A 342 6.54 -3.10 15.87
CA HIS A 342 5.94 -4.15 15.03
C HIS A 342 4.43 -3.99 14.80
N CYS A 343 3.70 -3.34 15.70
CA CYS A 343 2.27 -3.10 15.49
C CYS A 343 1.95 -1.93 14.57
N GLY A 344 2.89 -0.99 14.37
CA GLY A 344 2.69 0.18 13.50
C GLY A 344 2.26 -0.20 12.08
N PRO A 345 2.96 -1.13 11.39
CA PRO A 345 2.56 -1.60 10.07
C PRO A 345 1.14 -2.18 9.99
N ILE A 346 0.66 -2.87 11.04
CA ILE A 346 -0.67 -3.50 11.07
C ILE A 346 -1.76 -2.44 10.94
N VAL A 347 -1.65 -1.33 11.67
CA VAL A 347 -2.66 -0.26 11.72
C VAL A 347 -2.29 0.95 10.86
N LYS A 348 -1.32 0.80 9.95
CA LYS A 348 -0.91 1.87 9.04
C LYS A 348 -2.08 2.27 8.12
N PRO A 349 -2.39 3.57 7.99
CA PRO A 349 -3.44 4.07 7.10
C PRO A 349 -3.21 3.73 5.62
N GLY A 350 -4.29 3.87 4.83
CA GLY A 350 -4.26 3.66 3.38
C GLY A 350 -4.28 2.19 2.96
N CYS A 351 -4.06 1.97 1.66
CA CYS A 351 -4.02 0.64 1.07
C CYS A 351 -2.64 0.01 1.30
N GLN A 352 -2.60 -1.03 2.14
CA GLN A 352 -1.37 -1.72 2.49
C GLN A 352 -1.40 -3.16 1.94
N THR A 353 -0.22 -3.64 1.55
CA THR A 353 0.04 -5.06 1.27
C THR A 353 1.02 -5.60 2.30
N PHE A 354 1.04 -6.91 2.45
CA PHE A 354 2.08 -7.62 3.18
C PHE A 354 2.30 -9.00 2.57
N PHE A 355 3.38 -9.67 2.93
CA PHE A 355 3.58 -11.09 2.69
C PHE A 355 4.28 -11.69 3.91
N TRP A 356 4.22 -13.00 4.06
CA TRP A 356 4.80 -13.67 5.20
C TRP A 356 5.42 -15.00 4.80
N GLY A 357 6.27 -15.50 5.68
CA GLY A 357 6.84 -16.83 5.60
C GLY A 357 6.90 -17.51 6.96
N LYS A 358 7.06 -18.83 6.92
CA LYS A 358 7.18 -19.70 8.08
C LYS A 358 8.24 -20.77 7.81
N ASP A 359 9.08 -21.02 8.81
CA ASP A 359 10.01 -22.15 8.79
C ASP A 359 9.27 -23.50 8.84
N ASN A 360 9.73 -24.48 8.05
CA ASN A 360 9.08 -25.79 7.90
C ASN A 360 8.87 -26.53 9.23
N ASP A 361 9.88 -26.48 10.09
CA ASP A 361 10.00 -27.36 11.25
C ASP A 361 9.86 -26.60 12.57
N SER A 362 9.37 -25.35 12.53
CA SER A 362 9.18 -24.54 13.74
C SER A 362 7.96 -23.63 13.68
N GLY A 363 7.76 -22.89 14.76
CA GLY A 363 6.77 -21.82 14.85
C GLY A 363 7.31 -20.45 14.45
N PHE A 364 8.50 -20.36 13.84
CA PHE A 364 9.10 -19.09 13.47
C PHE A 364 8.46 -18.51 12.21
N HIS A 365 7.99 -17.26 12.29
CA HIS A 365 7.38 -16.55 11.18
C HIS A 365 8.10 -15.24 10.91
N THR A 366 8.14 -14.87 9.64
CA THR A 366 8.59 -13.58 9.13
C THR A 366 7.38 -12.89 8.48
N LEU A 367 7.13 -11.63 8.80
CA LEU A 367 6.10 -10.78 8.22
C LEU A 367 6.75 -9.56 7.58
N ASN A 368 6.55 -9.39 6.28
CA ASN A 368 7.11 -8.33 5.46
C ASN A 368 6.02 -7.35 5.03
N TRP A 369 6.24 -6.07 5.30
CA TRP A 369 5.18 -5.06 5.21
C TRP A 369 5.38 -4.06 4.08
N GLY A 370 4.28 -3.59 3.50
CA GLY A 370 4.22 -2.38 2.69
C GLY A 370 4.71 -2.51 1.25
N SER A 371 4.87 -3.73 0.74
CA SER A 371 5.18 -3.99 -0.68
C SER A 371 4.68 -5.35 -1.15
N CYS A 372 4.64 -5.53 -2.47
CA CYS A 372 4.50 -6.84 -3.13
C CYS A 372 5.57 -6.93 -4.24
N PRO A 373 6.85 -7.17 -3.89
CA PRO A 373 7.97 -7.08 -4.81
C PRO A 373 8.15 -8.37 -5.62
N VAL A 374 7.13 -8.75 -6.39
CA VAL A 374 7.05 -10.05 -7.10
C VAL A 374 8.32 -10.36 -7.89
N ASP A 375 8.85 -9.40 -8.65
CA ASP A 375 10.07 -9.60 -9.45
C ASP A 375 11.30 -9.92 -8.59
N LYS A 376 11.41 -9.32 -7.40
CA LYS A 376 12.52 -9.58 -6.48
C LYS A 376 12.38 -10.94 -5.80
N CYS A 377 11.17 -11.27 -5.35
CA CYS A 377 10.87 -12.57 -4.76
C CYS A 377 11.17 -13.70 -5.75
N GLN A 378 10.67 -13.56 -6.99
CA GLN A 378 10.91 -14.53 -8.05
C GLN A 378 12.39 -14.58 -8.45
N GLY A 379 13.05 -13.42 -8.55
CA GLY A 379 14.48 -13.34 -8.84
C GLY A 379 15.31 -14.10 -7.81
N TYR A 380 15.06 -13.88 -6.52
CA TYR A 380 15.74 -14.59 -5.44
C TYR A 380 15.54 -16.11 -5.53
N CYS A 381 14.30 -16.57 -5.72
CA CYS A 381 14.01 -18.00 -5.83
C CYS A 381 14.59 -18.65 -7.10
N ASN A 382 14.68 -17.91 -8.20
CA ASN A 382 15.36 -18.39 -9.40
C ASN A 382 16.86 -18.58 -9.18
N ASP A 383 17.49 -17.66 -8.44
CA ASP A 383 18.92 -17.70 -8.12
C ASP A 383 19.23 -18.74 -7.02
N ASN A 384 18.25 -19.05 -6.15
CA ASN A 384 18.38 -19.95 -5.00
C ASN A 384 17.25 -21.02 -4.97
N PRO A 385 17.18 -21.91 -5.98
CA PRO A 385 16.03 -22.81 -6.16
C PRO A 385 15.86 -23.87 -5.06
N ASN A 386 16.86 -24.06 -4.20
CA ASN A 386 16.78 -24.99 -3.07
C ASN A 386 16.38 -24.31 -1.75
N ASP A 387 16.35 -22.97 -1.72
CA ASP A 387 16.08 -22.20 -0.51
C ASP A 387 14.60 -21.81 -0.41
N CYS A 388 13.92 -21.64 -1.54
CA CYS A 388 12.49 -21.32 -1.60
C CYS A 388 11.62 -22.58 -1.53
N PHE A 389 10.61 -22.57 -0.67
CA PHE A 389 9.71 -23.70 -0.46
C PHE A 389 8.31 -23.24 -0.04
N THR A 390 7.32 -24.14 -0.13
CA THR A 390 5.97 -23.94 0.43
C THR A 390 5.82 -24.70 1.74
N VAL A 391 4.95 -24.21 2.62
CA VAL A 391 4.51 -24.93 3.83
C VAL A 391 3.04 -25.33 3.69
N ASP A 392 2.56 -26.29 4.48
CA ASP A 392 1.16 -26.78 4.42
C ASP A 392 0.11 -25.68 4.65
N THR A 393 0.52 -24.56 5.26
CA THR A 393 -0.33 -23.39 5.53
C THR A 393 -0.16 -22.26 4.50
N SER A 394 0.69 -22.44 3.49
CA SER A 394 0.85 -21.46 2.43
C SER A 394 -0.46 -21.35 1.63
N PRO A 395 -1.02 -20.13 1.46
CA PRO A 395 -2.18 -19.92 0.61
C PRO A 395 -1.90 -20.30 -0.84
N SER A 396 -2.97 -20.56 -1.57
CA SER A 396 -2.90 -20.80 -3.01
C SER A 396 -2.30 -19.59 -3.74
N LEU A 397 -1.56 -19.86 -4.82
CA LEU A 397 -1.12 -18.83 -5.79
C LEU A 397 -2.28 -18.31 -6.66
N THR A 398 -3.49 -18.83 -6.48
CA THR A 398 -4.69 -18.33 -7.14
C THR A 398 -5.34 -17.23 -6.33
N CYS A 399 -5.78 -16.18 -7.04
CA CYS A 399 -6.63 -15.12 -6.52
C CYS A 399 -7.77 -15.67 -5.65
N ALA A 400 -7.85 -15.22 -4.39
CA ALA A 400 -9.02 -15.52 -3.56
C ALA A 400 -10.25 -14.78 -4.13
N ASP A 401 -11.39 -15.45 -4.14
CA ASP A 401 -12.68 -14.80 -4.39
C ASP A 401 -12.94 -13.81 -3.22
N PRO A 402 -12.99 -12.50 -3.51
CA PRO A 402 -13.18 -11.50 -2.47
C PRO A 402 -14.52 -11.70 -1.73
N ASP A 403 -15.57 -12.12 -2.42
CA ASP A 403 -16.92 -12.17 -1.84
C ASP A 403 -17.16 -13.43 -0.99
N SER A 404 -16.29 -14.44 -1.12
CA SER A 404 -16.41 -15.70 -0.38
C SER A 404 -16.09 -15.50 1.11
N GLY A 405 -17.12 -15.47 1.95
CA GLY A 405 -16.98 -15.34 3.41
C GLY A 405 -16.63 -13.94 3.89
N ALA A 406 -16.91 -12.90 3.09
CA ALA A 406 -16.70 -11.51 3.49
C ALA A 406 -17.66 -11.10 4.63
N GLU A 407 -17.11 -10.37 5.59
CA GLU A 407 -17.81 -9.73 6.69
C GLU A 407 -18.06 -8.25 6.40
N ASP A 408 -18.95 -7.64 7.17
CA ASP A 408 -19.11 -6.18 7.13
C ASP A 408 -17.85 -5.47 7.65
N GLY A 409 -17.60 -4.27 7.12
CA GLY A 409 -16.52 -3.40 7.58
C GLY A 409 -16.71 -2.87 9.01
N PRO A 410 -15.72 -2.14 9.55
CA PRO A 410 -15.79 -1.57 10.90
C PRO A 410 -16.94 -0.56 11.02
N VAL A 411 -17.58 -0.53 12.19
CA VAL A 411 -18.48 0.55 12.58
C VAL A 411 -17.66 1.67 13.21
N ILE A 412 -17.45 2.76 12.46
CA ILE A 412 -16.57 3.87 12.90
C ILE A 412 -17.40 4.90 13.68
N GLN A 413 -17.14 5.02 14.98
CA GLN A 413 -17.89 5.92 15.87
C GLN A 413 -17.53 7.40 15.69
N ALA A 414 -16.30 7.71 15.26
CA ALA A 414 -15.77 9.09 15.20
C ALA A 414 -16.52 10.02 14.24
N CYS A 415 -17.40 9.46 13.40
CA CYS A 415 -18.16 10.15 12.36
C CYS A 415 -19.68 9.90 12.45
N GLN A 416 -20.13 9.25 13.52
CA GLN A 416 -21.55 9.14 13.89
C GLN A 416 -21.94 10.30 14.80
#